data_AF-A0A1I7GB14-F1
#
_entry.id   AF-A0A1I7GB14-F1
#
_cell.length_a   1.000
_cell.length_b   1.000
_cell.length_c   1.000
_cell.angle_alpha   90.00
_cell.angle_beta   90.00
_cell.angle_gamma   90.00
#
_symmetry.space_group_name_H-M   'P 1'
#
loop_
_entity.id
_entity.type
_entity.pdbx_description
1 polymer ?
#
loop_
_entity_poly.entity_id
_entity_poly.type
_entity_poly.pdbx_seq_one_letter_code
_entity_poly.pdbx_strand_id
1 'polypeptide(L)'
;MNHGFTDMIGYSKSEALHRTPKFLQGADTSAQTKKRIKDNLAQNKPCKEVLINYRKDQTPYHCEVHIIPLYNQQTTHFIAFEREVG
;
A
#
# COMPACT_ATOMS: atom_id res chain seq x y z
N MET A 1 9.27 -4.17 -5.68
CA MET A 1 9.41 -2.72 -5.51
C MET A 1 10.29 -2.19 -6.61
N ASN A 2 9.84 -1.17 -7.33
CA ASN A 2 10.57 -0.53 -8.44
C ASN A 2 11.11 0.84 -8.00
N HIS A 3 11.93 1.47 -8.84
CA HIS A 3 12.53 2.77 -8.57
C HIS A 3 11.50 3.90 -8.40
N GLY A 4 10.50 3.96 -9.28
CA GLY A 4 9.47 5.00 -9.19
C GLY A 4 8.71 4.98 -7.85
N PHE A 5 8.46 3.80 -7.29
CA PHE A 5 7.86 3.70 -5.95
C PHE A 5 8.79 4.21 -4.85
N THR A 6 10.08 3.84 -4.86
CA THR A 6 11.05 4.30 -3.84
C THR A 6 11.23 5.81 -3.88
N ASP A 7 11.25 6.39 -5.08
CA ASP A 7 11.35 7.83 -5.29
C ASP A 7 10.10 8.54 -4.77
N MET A 8 8.91 7.98 -5.05
CA MET A 8 7.64 8.48 -4.53
C MET A 8 7.61 8.49 -3.00
N ILE A 9 7.97 7.39 -2.32
CA ILE A 9 7.82 7.33 -0.86
C ILE A 9 8.99 7.95 -0.08
N GLY A 10 10.10 8.26 -0.75
CA GLY A 10 11.31 8.80 -0.13
C GLY A 10 12.12 7.79 0.70
N TYR A 11 11.82 6.50 0.57
CA TYR A 11 12.57 5.40 1.21
C TYR A 11 13.35 4.63 0.16
N SER A 12 14.59 4.29 0.47
CA SER A 12 15.35 3.35 -0.34
C SER A 12 14.72 1.95 -0.30
N LYS A 13 15.04 1.13 -1.30
CA LYS A 13 14.58 -0.26 -1.37
C LYS A 13 14.97 -1.05 -0.12
N SER A 14 16.17 -0.85 0.41
CA SER A 14 16.64 -1.55 1.62
C SER A 14 15.88 -1.13 2.88
N GLU A 15 15.50 0.15 3.00
CA GLU A 15 14.71 0.64 4.12
C GLU A 15 13.25 0.18 4.08
N ALA A 16 12.72 -0.09 2.89
CA ALA A 16 11.32 -0.48 2.69
C ALA A 16 11.14 -2.01 2.66
N LEU A 17 12.17 -2.77 2.28
CA LEU A 17 12.14 -4.23 2.27
C LEU A 17 11.88 -4.77 3.70
N HIS A 18 11.14 -5.87 3.79
CA HIS A 18 10.75 -6.53 5.05
C HIS A 18 9.83 -5.72 5.99
N ARG A 19 9.37 -4.54 5.58
CA ARG A 19 8.36 -3.76 6.33
C ARG A 19 6.98 -3.99 5.75
N THR A 20 5.98 -4.02 6.64
CA THR A 20 4.58 -3.96 6.19
C THR A 20 4.26 -2.53 5.75
N PRO A 21 3.44 -2.30 4.69
CA PRO A 21 3.11 -0.96 4.19
C PRO A 21 2.49 0.01 5.22
N LYS A 22 2.14 -0.46 6.41
CA LYS A 22 1.70 0.37 7.55
C LYS A 22 2.70 1.48 7.92
N PHE A 23 3.99 1.34 7.58
CA PHE A 23 4.94 2.41 7.84
C PHE A 23 4.69 3.69 7.03
N LEU A 24 3.90 3.59 5.96
CA LEU A 24 3.46 4.73 5.15
C LEU A 24 2.17 5.36 5.71
N GLN A 25 1.59 4.84 6.79
CA GLN A 25 0.32 5.31 7.33
C GLN A 25 0.55 6.25 8.52
N GLY A 26 -0.34 7.22 8.72
CA GLY A 26 -0.25 8.22 9.79
C GLY A 26 -1.61 8.69 10.28
N ALA A 27 -1.67 9.91 10.81
CA ALA A 27 -2.82 10.45 11.53
C ALA A 27 -4.10 10.51 10.66
N ASP A 28 -3.95 10.92 9.40
CA ASP A 28 -5.08 11.12 8.48
C ASP A 28 -5.42 9.87 7.66
N THR A 29 -4.71 8.76 7.90
CA THR A 29 -5.00 7.49 7.22
C THR A 29 -6.30 6.88 7.78
N SER A 30 -7.38 6.99 7.00
CA SER A 30 -8.72 6.48 7.36
C SER A 30 -8.72 5.04 7.87
N ALA A 31 -9.16 4.87 9.11
CA ALA A 31 -9.37 3.55 9.73
C ALA A 31 -10.40 2.71 8.96
N GLN A 32 -11.42 3.36 8.38
CA GLN A 32 -12.46 2.69 7.61
C GLN A 32 -11.90 2.14 6.29
N THR A 33 -11.09 2.92 5.58
CA THR A 33 -10.41 2.46 4.36
C THR A 33 -9.48 1.29 4.68
N LYS A 34 -8.67 1.38 5.74
CA LYS A 34 -7.81 0.27 6.20
C LYS A 34 -8.61 -0.99 6.50
N LYS A 35 -9.80 -0.86 7.11
CA LYS A 35 -10.69 -1.99 7.37
C LYS A 35 -11.17 -2.64 6.06
N ARG A 36 -11.63 -1.85 5.08
CA ARG A 36 -12.07 -2.38 3.77
C ARG A 36 -10.94 -3.11 3.04
N ILE A 37 -9.72 -2.58 3.06
CA ILE A 37 -8.54 -3.25 2.51
C ILE A 37 -8.34 -4.60 3.22
N LYS A 38 -8.28 -4.59 4.56
CA LYS A 38 -8.07 -5.82 5.36
C LYS A 38 -9.14 -6.88 5.09
N ASP A 39 -10.41 -6.49 5.03
CA ASP A 39 -11.54 -7.40 4.80
C ASP A 39 -11.46 -8.05 3.41
N ASN A 40 -11.07 -7.29 2.37
CA ASN A 40 -10.87 -7.85 1.02
C ASN A 40 -9.68 -8.80 0.95
N LEU A 41 -8.56 -8.46 1.59
CA LEU A 41 -7.38 -9.34 1.63
C LEU A 41 -7.69 -10.66 2.35
N ALA A 42 -8.45 -10.61 3.46
CA ALA A 42 -8.87 -11.81 4.21
C ALA A 42 -9.77 -12.74 3.39
N GLN A 43 -10.53 -12.19 2.44
CA GLN A 43 -11.40 -12.95 1.53
C GLN A 43 -10.69 -13.34 0.22
N ASN A 44 -9.39 -13.02 0.07
CA ASN A 44 -8.68 -13.13 -1.19
C ASN A 44 -9.47 -12.47 -2.32
N LYS A 45 -9.79 -11.18 -2.19
CA LYS A 45 -10.44 -10.39 -3.24
C LYS A 45 -9.52 -9.24 -3.68
N PRO A 46 -9.48 -8.91 -4.99
CA PRO A 46 -8.86 -7.67 -5.43
C PRO A 46 -9.48 -6.48 -4.70
N CYS A 47 -8.66 -5.46 -4.41
CA CYS A 47 -9.09 -4.27 -3.69
C CYS A 47 -8.48 -3.03 -4.35
N LYS A 48 -9.31 -2.02 -4.61
CA LYS A 48 -8.87 -0.71 -5.09
C LYS A 48 -9.41 0.37 -4.18
N GLU A 49 -8.53 1.15 -3.55
CA GLU A 49 -8.88 2.15 -2.54
C GLU A 49 -7.98 3.38 -2.66
N VAL A 50 -8.44 4.52 -2.11
CA VAL A 50 -7.63 5.73 -1.94
C VAL A 50 -7.49 6.02 -0.45
N LEU A 51 -6.26 6.28 0.00
CA LEU A 51 -5.93 6.61 1.39
C LEU A 51 -4.81 7.65 1.47
N ILE A 52 -4.74 8.39 2.58
CA ILE A 52 -3.57 9.22 2.89
C ILE A 52 -2.44 8.31 3.37
N ASN A 53 -1.31 8.41 2.69
CA ASN A 53 -0.02 7.88 3.14
C ASN A 53 0.94 9.05 3.39
N TYR A 54 2.07 8.76 4.03
CA TYR A 54 3.11 9.72 4.39
C TYR A 54 4.44 9.24 3.81
N ARG A 55 5.18 10.16 3.19
CA ARG A 55 6.55 9.92 2.76
C ARG A 55 7.48 9.89 3.96
N LYS A 56 8.76 9.55 3.74
CA LYS A 56 9.79 9.52 4.79
C LYS A 56 9.91 10.84 5.56
N ASP A 57 9.73 11.96 4.87
CA ASP A 57 9.77 13.33 5.41
C ASP A 57 8.47 13.77 6.09
N GLN A 58 7.49 12.85 6.24
CA GLN A 58 6.15 13.10 6.78
C GLN A 58 5.24 13.95 5.88
N THR A 59 5.60 14.21 4.62
CA THR A 59 4.69 14.85 3.68
C THR A 59 3.53 13.89 3.35
N PRO A 60 2.26 14.29 3.57
CA PRO A 60 1.11 13.46 3.21
C PRO A 60 0.90 13.45 1.69
N TYR A 61 0.42 12.32 1.17
CA TYR A 61 -0.01 12.19 -0.23
C TYR A 61 -1.21 11.24 -0.33
N HIS A 62 -2.08 11.48 -1.30
CA HIS A 62 -3.17 10.57 -1.63
C HIS A 62 -2.62 9.39 -2.44
N CYS A 63 -2.57 8.22 -1.83
CA CYS A 63 -2.22 6.97 -2.49
C CYS A 63 -3.49 6.31 -3.02
N GLU A 64 -3.59 6.11 -4.34
CA GLU A 64 -4.47 5.08 -4.89
C GLU A 64 -3.70 3.76 -4.90
N VAL A 65 -4.24 2.75 -4.22
CA VAL A 65 -3.67 1.41 -4.17
C VAL A 65 -4.61 0.40 -4.83
N HIS A 66 -4.06 -0.43 -5.71
CA HIS A 66 -4.73 -1.58 -6.30
C HIS A 66 -3.97 -2.86 -5.92
N ILE A 67 -4.60 -3.70 -5.10
CA ILE A 67 -4.01 -4.94 -4.58
C ILE A 67 -4.65 -6.13 -5.25
N ILE A 68 -3.83 -7.00 -5.83
CA ILE A 68 -4.24 -8.19 -6.56
C ILE A 68 -3.62 -9.42 -5.87
N PRO A 69 -4.44 -10.37 -5.39
CA PRO A 69 -3.96 -11.66 -4.92
C PRO A 69 -3.37 -12.49 -6.08
N LEU A 70 -2.23 -13.14 -5.84
CA LEU A 70 -1.63 -14.10 -6.75
C LEU A 70 -1.93 -15.52 -6.29
N TYR A 71 -2.61 -16.29 -7.14
CA TYR A 71 -3.05 -17.64 -6.82
C TYR A 71 -2.23 -18.70 -7.55
N ASN A 72 -1.87 -19.75 -6.82
CA ASN A 72 -1.59 -21.07 -7.38
C ASN A 72 -2.16 -22.11 -6.41
N GLN A 73 -3.39 -22.59 -6.66
CA GLN A 73 -4.24 -23.40 -5.76
C GLN A 73 -4.65 -22.71 -4.44
N GLN A 74 -3.79 -21.88 -3.86
CA GLN A 74 -4.02 -20.99 -2.72
C GLN A 74 -3.33 -19.65 -2.99
N THR A 75 -3.76 -18.58 -2.31
CA THR A 75 -3.05 -17.28 -2.39
C THR A 75 -1.69 -17.41 -1.73
N THR A 76 -0.63 -17.16 -2.49
CA THR A 76 0.75 -17.20 -1.96
C THR A 76 1.31 -15.81 -1.69
N HIS A 77 0.91 -14.85 -2.52
CA HIS A 77 1.43 -13.48 -2.51
C HIS A 77 0.34 -12.49 -2.91
N PHE A 78 0.59 -11.22 -2.64
CA PHE A 78 -0.19 -10.09 -3.16
C PHE A 78 0.75 -9.16 -3.91
N ILE A 79 0.30 -8.61 -5.03
CA ILE A 79 0.94 -7.47 -5.70
C ILE A 79 0.10 -6.23 -5.42
N ALA A 80 0.75 -5.15 -5.01
CA ALA A 80 0.14 -3.83 -4.90
C ALA A 80 0.73 -2.90 -5.97
N PHE A 81 -0.15 -2.23 -6.70
CA PHE A 81 0.18 -1.10 -7.56
C PHE A 81 -0.24 0.17 -6.83
N GLU A 82 0.71 1.08 -6.63
CA GLU A 82 0.47 2.35 -5.95
C GLU A 82 0.78 3.50 -6.90
N ARG A 83 -0.08 4.52 -6.87
CA ARG A 83 0.17 5.81 -7.52
C ARG A 83 -0.32 6.93 -6.63
N GLU A 84 0.36 8.06 -6.70
CA GLU A 84 -0.16 9.30 -6.18
C GLU A 84 -1.27 9.81 -7.09
N VAL A 85 -2.36 10.29 -6.49
CA VAL A 85 -3.48 10.91 -7.19
C VAL A 85 -3.69 12.33 -6.65
N GLY A 86 -3.59 13.33 -7.52
CA GLY A 86 -3.62 14.74 -7.14
C GLY A 86 -2.88 15.58 -8.16
#